data_AF-A0A271J3K4-F1
#
_entry.id   AF-A0A271J3K4-F1
#
_cell.length_a   1.000
_cell.length_b   1.000
_cell.length_c   1.000
_cell.angle_alpha   90.00
_cell.angle_beta   90.00
_cell.angle_gamma   90.00
#
_symmetry.space_group_name_H-M   'P 1'
#
loop_
_entity.id
_entity.type
_entity.pdbx_description
1 polymer ?
#
loop_
_entity_poly.entity_id
_entity_poly.type
_entity_poly.pdbx_seq_one_letter_code
_entity_poly.pdbx_strand_id
1 'polypeptide(L)'
;MTRTLIVALLSLAVALLSLLTALFAAFAPDIPTVASRDTERATRARADEATLLDHMVLMQRYVEKAALAADAGNGPLTEFYAQKIDERAARVVDGGYVVDGIDVSAIAAEVANPRAAALAEAAASRDSARFREAYAQMVDGCNTCHRRAGYGLIRIQRPDAARYPSQAFGDEAPPE
;
A
#
# COMPACT_ATOMS: atom_id res chain seq x y z
N MET A 1 67.15 -31.50 22.23
CA MET A 1 66.57 -30.15 22.05
C MET A 1 65.65 -30.03 20.84
N THR A 2 65.88 -30.78 19.75
CA THR A 2 65.06 -30.73 18.52
C THR A 2 63.61 -31.21 18.68
N ARG A 3 63.33 -32.30 19.41
CA ARG A 3 61.94 -32.80 19.61
C ARG A 3 61.05 -31.82 20.38
N THR A 4 61.55 -31.20 21.44
CA THR A 4 60.78 -30.25 22.26
C THR A 4 60.48 -28.95 21.52
N LEU A 5 61.43 -28.46 20.71
CA LEU A 5 61.22 -27.30 19.83
C LEU A 5 60.18 -27.59 18.73
N ILE A 6 60.24 -28.77 18.10
CA ILE A 6 59.26 -29.19 17.10
C ILE A 6 57.85 -29.26 17.71
N VAL A 7 57.70 -29.87 18.89
CA VAL A 7 56.40 -29.97 19.58
C VAL A 7 55.87 -28.59 19.95
N ALA A 8 56.70 -27.67 20.45
CA ALA A 8 56.28 -26.31 20.78
C ALA A 8 55.82 -25.50 19.56
N LEU A 9 56.51 -25.62 18.43
CA LEU A 9 56.15 -24.95 17.18
C LEU A 9 54.84 -25.49 16.59
N LEU A 10 54.62 -26.81 16.65
CA LEU A 10 53.35 -27.43 16.27
C LEU A 10 52.19 -26.95 17.15
N SER A 11 52.36 -26.89 18.47
CA SER A 11 51.33 -26.38 19.38
C SER A 11 50.99 -24.91 19.13
N LEU A 12 51.99 -24.07 18.86
CA LEU A 12 51.77 -22.66 18.53
C LEU A 12 51.06 -22.49 17.19
N ALA A 13 51.42 -23.28 16.17
CA ALA A 13 50.75 -23.24 14.87
C ALA A 13 49.27 -23.64 14.99
N VAL A 14 48.95 -24.68 15.78
CA VAL A 14 47.56 -25.10 16.05
C VAL A 14 46.79 -24.01 16.81
N ALA A 15 47.40 -23.37 17.80
CA ALA A 15 46.76 -22.28 18.55
C ALA A 15 46.49 -21.06 17.66
N LEU A 16 47.45 -20.67 16.81
CA LEU A 16 47.29 -19.56 15.87
C LEU A 16 46.22 -19.86 14.81
N LEU A 17 46.18 -21.08 14.28
CA LEU A 17 45.15 -21.49 13.32
C LEU A 17 43.76 -21.48 13.97
N SER A 18 43.64 -21.95 15.21
CA SER A 18 42.39 -21.94 15.97
C SER A 18 41.91 -20.51 16.23
N LEU A 19 42.82 -19.60 16.59
CA LEU A 19 42.52 -18.19 16.79
C LEU A 19 42.10 -17.51 15.48
N LEU A 20 42.77 -17.81 14.36
CA LEU A 20 42.40 -17.34 13.02
C LEU A 20 41.01 -17.80 12.60
N THR A 21 40.64 -19.06 12.86
CA THR A 21 39.28 -19.56 12.57
C THR A 21 38.22 -18.90 13.44
N ALA A 22 38.51 -18.64 14.72
CA ALA A 22 37.58 -17.96 15.62
C ALA A 22 37.39 -16.49 15.24
N LEU A 23 38.47 -15.78 14.88
CA LEU A 23 38.42 -14.41 14.34
C LEU A 23 37.65 -14.36 13.01
N PHE A 24 37.86 -15.33 12.12
CA PHE A 24 37.13 -15.40 10.86
C PHE A 24 35.63 -15.64 11.10
N ALA A 25 35.25 -16.52 12.03
CA ALA A 25 33.85 -16.74 12.37
C ALA A 25 33.19 -15.52 13.04
N ALA A 26 33.92 -14.77 13.88
CA ALA A 26 33.43 -13.57 14.54
C ALA A 26 33.32 -12.35 13.61
N PHE A 27 34.01 -12.36 12.47
CA PHE A 27 34.04 -11.27 11.49
C PHE A 27 33.45 -11.67 10.13
N ALA A 28 32.96 -12.90 10.00
CA ALA A 28 32.23 -13.34 8.82
C ALA A 28 30.91 -12.56 8.77
N PRO A 29 30.56 -11.93 7.62
CA PRO A 29 29.26 -11.32 7.48
C PRO A 29 28.17 -12.37 7.66
N ASP A 30 27.11 -12.04 8.39
CA ASP A 30 25.91 -12.86 8.47
C ASP A 30 25.27 -12.92 7.07
N ILE A 31 25.65 -13.92 6.27
CA ILE A 31 25.00 -14.17 4.98
C ILE A 31 23.66 -14.83 5.29
N PRO A 32 22.52 -14.17 5.01
CA PRO A 32 21.22 -14.75 5.29
C PRO A 32 21.05 -16.04 4.48
N THR A 33 20.62 -17.10 5.16
CA THR A 33 20.33 -18.39 4.53
C THR A 33 19.14 -18.26 3.59
N VAL A 34 18.98 -19.19 2.65
CA VAL A 34 17.81 -19.23 1.76
C VAL A 34 16.51 -19.22 2.57
N ALA A 35 16.45 -20.02 3.64
CA ALA A 35 15.29 -20.09 4.53
C ALA A 35 14.98 -18.75 5.24
N SER A 36 16.00 -18.00 5.67
CA SER A 36 15.76 -16.68 6.29
C SER A 36 15.29 -15.64 5.26
N ARG A 37 15.82 -15.70 4.03
CA ARG A 37 15.38 -14.83 2.92
C ARG A 37 13.94 -15.12 2.49
N ASP A 38 13.55 -16.39 2.45
CA ASP A 38 12.18 -16.79 2.13
C ASP A 38 11.20 -16.34 3.22
N THR A 39 11.59 -16.48 4.49
CA THR A 39 10.80 -16.00 5.64
C THR A 39 10.64 -14.49 5.61
N GLU A 40 11.70 -13.75 5.31
CA GLU A 40 11.67 -12.29 5.19
C GLU A 40 10.78 -11.85 4.01
N ARG A 41 10.89 -12.51 2.85
CA ARG A 41 10.01 -12.26 1.70
C ARG A 41 8.55 -12.49 2.05
N ALA A 42 8.22 -13.61 2.70
CA ALA A 42 6.85 -13.91 3.11
C ALA A 42 6.31 -12.89 4.12
N THR A 43 7.16 -12.42 5.04
CA THR A 43 6.80 -11.36 5.99
C THR A 43 6.51 -10.04 5.28
N ARG A 44 7.37 -9.64 4.34
CA ARG A 44 7.17 -8.42 3.54
C ARG A 44 5.91 -8.50 2.70
N ALA A 45 5.68 -9.61 2.00
CA ALA A 45 4.47 -9.80 1.20
C ALA A 45 3.18 -9.66 2.02
N ARG A 46 3.14 -10.22 3.24
CA ARG A 46 2.01 -10.03 4.17
C ARG A 46 1.84 -8.59 4.63
N ALA A 47 2.94 -7.89 4.90
CA ALA A 47 2.90 -6.48 5.29
C ALA A 47 2.43 -5.59 4.13
N ASP A 48 2.87 -5.88 2.91
CA ASP A 48 2.47 -5.20 1.69
C ASP A 48 0.97 -5.42 1.41
N GLU A 49 0.49 -6.65 1.54
CA GLU A 49 -0.94 -6.98 1.41
C GLU A 49 -1.80 -6.26 2.47
N ALA A 50 -1.36 -6.23 3.74
CA ALA A 50 -2.05 -5.49 4.79
C ALA A 50 -2.09 -3.99 4.49
N THR A 51 -1.00 -3.42 3.98
CA THR A 51 -0.92 -2.00 3.61
C THR A 51 -1.83 -1.69 2.42
N LEU A 52 -1.89 -2.58 1.43
CA LEU A 52 -2.81 -2.47 0.31
C LEU A 52 -4.27 -2.51 0.79
N LEU A 53 -4.60 -3.41 1.72
CA LEU A 53 -5.94 -3.49 2.31
C LEU A 53 -6.34 -2.17 3.00
N ASP A 54 -5.42 -1.56 3.75
CA ASP A 54 -5.66 -0.25 4.38
C ASP A 54 -5.97 0.83 3.33
N HIS A 55 -5.25 0.82 2.21
CA HIS A 55 -5.53 1.73 1.10
C HIS A 55 -6.93 1.51 0.52
N MET A 56 -7.34 0.26 0.31
CA MET A 56 -8.65 -0.08 -0.26
C MET A 56 -9.79 0.29 0.68
N VAL A 57 -9.69 0.00 1.97
CA VAL A 57 -10.70 0.35 2.98
C VAL A 57 -10.89 1.86 3.07
N LEU A 58 -9.79 2.62 3.11
CA LEU A 58 -9.85 4.08 3.19
C LEU A 58 -10.36 4.69 1.89
N MET A 59 -9.95 4.17 0.73
CA MET A 59 -10.43 4.64 -0.57
C MET A 59 -11.95 4.41 -0.71
N GLN A 60 -12.46 3.24 -0.35
CA GLN A 60 -13.91 2.97 -0.38
C GLN A 60 -14.66 3.94 0.54
N ARG A 61 -14.14 4.19 1.75
CA ARG A 61 -14.72 5.19 2.66
C ARG A 61 -14.73 6.58 2.05
N TYR A 62 -13.66 7.02 1.39
CA TYR A 62 -13.61 8.34 0.77
C TYR A 62 -14.53 8.45 -0.44
N VAL A 63 -14.65 7.40 -1.26
CA VAL A 63 -15.62 7.34 -2.38
C VAL A 63 -17.05 7.46 -1.88
N GLU A 64 -17.41 6.78 -0.78
CA GLU A 64 -18.73 6.94 -0.15
C GLU A 64 -18.95 8.39 0.31
N LYS A 65 -18.00 8.93 1.07
CA LYS A 65 -18.12 10.27 1.65
C LYS A 65 -18.12 11.39 0.61
N ALA A 66 -17.39 11.24 -0.49
CA ALA A 66 -17.42 12.20 -1.60
C ALA A 66 -18.82 12.26 -2.25
N ALA A 67 -19.50 11.11 -2.43
CA ALA A 67 -20.87 11.10 -2.93
C ALA A 67 -21.84 11.77 -1.97
N LEU A 68 -21.78 11.43 -0.68
CA LEU A 68 -22.65 11.99 0.34
C LEU A 68 -22.48 13.51 0.49
N ALA A 69 -21.23 14.00 0.45
CA ALA A 69 -20.93 15.43 0.45
C ALA A 69 -21.49 16.12 -0.80
N ALA A 70 -21.34 15.51 -1.98
CA ALA A 70 -21.85 16.06 -3.23
C ALA A 70 -23.39 16.10 -3.24
N ASP A 71 -24.05 15.05 -2.75
CA ASP A 71 -25.51 14.99 -2.64
C ASP A 71 -26.06 16.02 -1.66
N ALA A 72 -25.28 16.36 -0.63
CA ALA A 72 -25.61 17.42 0.33
C ALA A 72 -25.23 18.84 -0.16
N GLY A 73 -24.66 18.98 -1.36
CA GLY A 73 -24.23 20.27 -1.91
C GLY A 73 -22.94 20.84 -1.30
N ASN A 74 -22.24 20.09 -0.46
CA ASN A 74 -21.02 20.53 0.22
C ASN A 74 -19.80 20.36 -0.71
N GLY A 75 -19.58 21.37 -1.56
CA GLY A 75 -18.48 21.39 -2.51
C GLY A 75 -17.09 21.24 -1.86
N PRO A 76 -16.73 21.98 -0.79
CA PRO A 76 -15.41 21.85 -0.17
C PRO A 76 -15.12 20.44 0.37
N LEU A 77 -16.12 19.81 1.00
CA LEU A 77 -15.97 18.45 1.51
C LEU A 77 -15.92 17.41 0.38
N THR A 78 -16.66 17.65 -0.72
CA THR A 78 -16.60 16.82 -1.93
C THR A 78 -15.20 16.83 -2.52
N GLU A 79 -14.61 18.02 -2.72
CA GLU A 79 -13.25 18.20 -3.23
C GLU A 79 -12.22 17.56 -2.31
N PHE A 80 -12.33 17.78 -0.99
CA PHE A 80 -11.46 17.16 -0.01
C PHE A 80 -11.42 15.63 -0.16
N TYR A 81 -12.58 14.97 -0.23
CA TYR A 81 -12.60 13.51 -0.36
C TYR A 81 -12.16 13.04 -1.75
N ALA A 82 -12.48 13.76 -2.82
CA ALA A 82 -12.01 13.44 -4.16
C ALA A 82 -10.48 13.47 -4.25
N GLN A 83 -9.84 14.49 -3.64
CA GLN A 83 -8.38 14.56 -3.56
C GLN A 83 -7.79 13.42 -2.72
N LYS A 84 -8.43 13.01 -1.62
CA LYS A 84 -7.97 11.85 -0.83
C LYS A 84 -8.09 10.52 -1.57
N ILE A 85 -9.02 10.39 -2.51
CA ILE A 85 -9.11 9.23 -3.40
C ILE A 85 -7.93 9.23 -4.37
N ASP A 86 -7.64 10.37 -5.00
CA ASP A 86 -6.51 10.54 -5.94
C ASP A 86 -5.15 10.26 -5.28
N GLU A 87 -4.86 10.91 -4.15
CA GLU A 87 -3.64 10.67 -3.37
C GLU A 87 -3.45 9.19 -3.01
N ARG A 88 -4.56 8.49 -2.70
CA ARG A 88 -4.50 7.08 -2.34
C ARG A 88 -4.30 6.19 -3.55
N ALA A 89 -4.89 6.52 -4.70
CA ALA A 89 -4.65 5.80 -5.95
C ALA A 89 -3.19 5.93 -6.39
N ALA A 90 -2.58 7.11 -6.23
CA ALA A 90 -1.15 7.31 -6.45
C ALA A 90 -0.30 6.42 -5.52
N ARG A 91 -0.61 6.38 -4.21
CA ARG A 91 0.11 5.49 -3.26
C ARG A 91 0.01 4.01 -3.61
N VAL A 92 -1.13 3.58 -4.15
CA VAL A 92 -1.29 2.19 -4.62
C VAL A 92 -0.38 1.93 -5.82
N VAL A 93 -0.24 2.88 -6.75
CA VAL A 93 0.70 2.75 -7.87
C VAL A 93 2.15 2.71 -7.38
N ASP A 94 2.53 3.65 -6.52
CA ASP A 94 3.91 3.78 -6.04
C ASP A 94 4.35 2.61 -5.14
N GLY A 95 3.39 1.92 -4.51
CA GLY A 95 3.66 0.82 -3.58
C GLY A 95 4.14 -0.48 -4.22
N GLY A 96 4.00 -0.66 -5.54
CA GLY A 96 4.49 -1.86 -6.24
C GLY A 96 3.90 -3.19 -5.73
N TYR A 97 2.63 -3.18 -5.32
CA TYR A 97 1.93 -4.30 -4.71
C TYR A 97 1.70 -5.44 -5.72
N VAL A 98 2.28 -6.60 -5.39
CA VAL A 98 2.03 -7.87 -6.08
C VAL A 98 1.39 -8.84 -5.09
N VAL A 99 0.13 -9.21 -5.34
CA VAL A 99 -0.64 -10.12 -4.47
C VAL A 99 -1.06 -11.32 -5.30
N ASP A 100 -0.82 -12.54 -4.80
CA ASP A 100 -1.11 -13.79 -5.51
C ASP A 100 -0.56 -13.85 -6.95
N GLY A 101 0.60 -13.20 -7.18
CA GLY A 101 1.24 -13.12 -8.49
C GLY A 101 0.60 -12.10 -9.45
N ILE A 102 -0.38 -11.32 -9.00
CA ILE A 102 -1.02 -10.25 -9.76
C ILE A 102 -0.41 -8.91 -9.37
N ASP A 103 0.07 -8.15 -10.34
CA ASP A 103 0.56 -6.79 -10.15
C ASP A 103 -0.63 -5.81 -10.03
N VAL A 104 -1.06 -5.61 -8.79
CA VAL A 104 -2.19 -4.73 -8.46
C VAL A 104 -1.84 -3.27 -8.75
N SER A 105 -0.60 -2.86 -8.49
CA SER A 105 -0.14 -1.49 -8.74
C SER A 105 -0.16 -1.14 -10.23
N ALA A 106 0.25 -2.06 -11.11
CA ALA A 106 0.14 -1.86 -12.56
C ALA A 106 -1.31 -1.74 -13.04
N ILE A 107 -2.21 -2.58 -12.51
CA ILE A 107 -3.65 -2.48 -12.82
C ILE A 107 -4.22 -1.14 -12.32
N ALA A 108 -3.84 -0.71 -11.11
CA ALA A 108 -4.27 0.55 -10.53
C ALA A 108 -3.80 1.75 -11.36
N ALA A 109 -2.56 1.71 -11.89
CA ALA A 109 -2.01 2.76 -12.74
C ALA A 109 -2.80 2.93 -14.05
N GLU A 110 -3.24 1.82 -14.65
CA GLU A 110 -4.01 1.84 -15.89
C GLU A 110 -5.49 2.20 -15.67
N VAL A 111 -6.08 1.73 -14.57
CA VAL A 111 -7.52 1.78 -14.35
C VAL A 111 -7.92 2.85 -13.35
N ALA A 112 -7.51 2.69 -12.09
CA ALA A 112 -8.06 3.47 -10.97
C ALA A 112 -7.46 4.87 -10.88
N ASN A 113 -6.14 5.01 -11.04
CA ASN A 113 -5.42 6.27 -10.89
C ASN A 113 -5.91 7.39 -11.84
N PRO A 114 -5.97 7.20 -13.17
CA PRO A 114 -6.44 8.27 -14.07
C PRO A 114 -7.88 8.70 -13.79
N ARG A 115 -8.74 7.79 -13.32
CA ARG A 115 -10.13 8.10 -12.94
C ARG A 115 -10.21 8.84 -11.61
N ALA A 116 -9.34 8.52 -10.67
CA ALA A 116 -9.24 9.23 -9.40
C ALA A 116 -8.79 10.69 -9.60
N ALA A 117 -7.77 10.90 -10.45
CA ALA A 117 -7.33 12.22 -10.86
C ALA A 117 -8.45 13.01 -11.56
N ALA A 118 -9.18 12.37 -12.49
CA ALA A 118 -10.32 13.00 -13.16
C ALA A 118 -11.47 13.35 -12.19
N LEU A 119 -11.71 12.53 -11.17
CA LEU A 119 -12.68 12.81 -10.12
C LEU A 119 -12.28 14.01 -9.26
N ALA A 120 -11.00 14.10 -8.87
CA ALA A 120 -10.47 15.24 -8.11
C ALA A 120 -10.60 16.55 -8.89
N GLU A 121 -10.19 16.54 -10.16
CA GLU A 121 -10.35 17.68 -11.08
C GLU A 121 -11.83 18.07 -11.30
N ALA A 122 -12.71 17.08 -11.46
CA ALA A 122 -14.15 17.35 -11.57
C ALA A 122 -14.72 17.97 -10.29
N ALA A 123 -14.30 17.51 -9.11
CA ALA A 123 -14.71 18.08 -7.83
C ALA A 123 -14.22 19.52 -7.65
N ALA A 124 -12.96 19.80 -8.02
CA ALA A 124 -12.37 21.14 -7.97
C ALA A 124 -13.11 22.15 -8.87
N SER A 125 -13.65 21.70 -10.00
CA SER A 125 -14.43 22.55 -10.91
C SER A 125 -15.76 23.05 -10.34
N ARG A 126 -16.24 22.46 -9.23
CA ARG A 126 -17.56 22.73 -8.60
C ARG A 126 -18.77 22.53 -9.53
N ASP A 127 -18.57 21.86 -10.66
CA ASP A 127 -19.64 21.44 -11.56
C ASP A 127 -20.20 20.08 -11.09
N SER A 128 -21.43 20.12 -10.58
CA SER A 128 -22.11 18.93 -10.05
C SER A 128 -22.38 17.86 -11.12
N ALA A 129 -22.61 18.25 -12.38
CA ALA A 129 -22.82 17.28 -13.46
C ALA A 129 -21.50 16.61 -13.84
N ARG A 130 -20.42 17.39 -13.95
CA ARG A 130 -19.07 16.87 -14.22
C ARG A 130 -18.60 15.94 -13.11
N PHE A 131 -18.81 16.30 -11.84
CA PHE A 131 -18.48 15.42 -10.71
C PHE A 131 -19.27 14.11 -10.77
N ARG A 132 -20.58 14.16 -11.05
CA ARG A 132 -21.42 12.94 -11.11
C ARG A 132 -20.93 11.96 -12.18
N GLU A 133 -20.56 12.47 -13.35
CA GLU A 133 -20.01 11.66 -14.43
C GLU A 133 -18.66 11.04 -14.03
N ALA A 134 -17.72 11.86 -13.53
CA ALA A 134 -16.42 11.37 -13.08
C ALA A 134 -16.54 10.37 -11.91
N TYR A 135 -17.53 10.54 -11.04
CA TYR A 135 -17.82 9.61 -9.95
C TYR A 135 -18.27 8.25 -10.47
N ALA A 136 -19.19 8.23 -11.44
CA ALA A 136 -19.63 6.99 -12.08
C ALA A 136 -18.46 6.27 -12.76
N GLN A 137 -17.59 7.01 -13.45
CA GLN A 137 -16.38 6.46 -14.05
C GLN A 137 -15.42 5.91 -12.99
N MET A 138 -15.23 6.60 -11.86
CA MET A 138 -14.41 6.10 -10.75
C MET A 138 -14.95 4.79 -10.18
N VAL A 139 -16.27 4.69 -9.96
CA VAL A 139 -16.91 3.45 -9.49
C VAL A 139 -16.71 2.30 -10.49
N ASP A 140 -16.86 2.55 -11.79
CA ASP A 140 -16.53 1.56 -12.82
C ASP A 140 -15.04 1.16 -12.77
N GLY A 141 -14.14 2.14 -12.56
CA GLY A 141 -12.72 1.92 -12.35
C GLY A 141 -12.41 1.01 -11.17
N CYS A 142 -13.01 1.26 -10.00
CA CYS A 142 -12.89 0.40 -8.82
C CYS A 142 -13.29 -1.04 -9.17
N ASN A 143 -14.46 -1.22 -9.78
CA ASN A 143 -15.00 -2.53 -10.10
C ASN A 143 -14.15 -3.25 -11.16
N THR A 144 -13.59 -2.53 -12.13
CA THR A 144 -12.71 -3.08 -13.16
C THR A 144 -11.37 -3.51 -12.57
N CYS A 145 -10.77 -2.69 -11.70
CA CYS A 145 -9.54 -3.02 -10.98
C CYS A 145 -9.74 -4.29 -10.13
N HIS A 146 -10.80 -4.33 -9.32
CA HIS A 146 -11.12 -5.49 -8.48
C HIS A 146 -11.32 -6.77 -9.30
N ARG A 147 -12.03 -6.73 -10.43
CA ARG A 147 -12.18 -7.90 -11.31
C ARG A 147 -10.83 -8.39 -11.86
N ARG A 148 -9.99 -7.47 -12.35
CA ARG A 148 -8.66 -7.78 -12.89
C ARG A 148 -7.70 -8.32 -11.83
N ALA A 149 -7.86 -7.87 -10.59
CA ALA A 149 -7.09 -8.33 -9.44
C ALA A 149 -7.65 -9.61 -8.78
N GLY A 150 -8.70 -10.24 -9.34
CA GLY A 150 -9.30 -11.46 -8.78
C GLY A 150 -10.32 -11.24 -7.65
N TYR A 151 -10.57 -9.99 -7.26
CA TYR A 151 -11.50 -9.59 -6.19
C TYR A 151 -12.87 -9.14 -6.71
N GLY A 152 -13.37 -9.70 -7.81
CA GLY A 152 -14.62 -9.27 -8.46
C GLY A 152 -15.91 -9.41 -7.61
N LEU A 153 -15.83 -10.07 -6.45
CA LEU A 153 -16.89 -10.09 -5.44
C LEU A 153 -17.05 -8.74 -4.73
N ILE A 154 -15.98 -7.94 -4.64
CA ILE A 154 -15.97 -6.63 -4.00
C ILE A 154 -16.50 -5.61 -5.02
N ARG A 155 -17.80 -5.37 -4.98
CA ARG A 155 -18.49 -4.44 -5.89
C ARG A 155 -18.76 -3.13 -5.19
N ILE A 156 -18.18 -2.06 -5.72
CA ILE A 156 -18.39 -0.70 -5.30
C ILE A 156 -19.61 -0.14 -6.03
N GLN A 157 -20.44 0.61 -5.30
CA GLN A 157 -21.60 1.32 -5.81
C GLN A 157 -21.72 2.67 -5.12
N ARG A 158 -22.47 3.59 -5.74
CA ARG A 158 -22.83 4.86 -5.09
C ARG A 158 -23.72 4.55 -3.85
N PRO A 159 -23.48 5.18 -2.69
CA PRO A 159 -24.39 5.04 -1.55
C PRO A 159 -25.75 5.69 -1.83
N ASP A 160 -26.81 5.15 -1.22
CA ASP A 160 -28.17 5.70 -1.29
C ASP A 160 -28.45 6.73 -0.18
N ALA A 161 -27.80 6.56 0.98
CA ALA A 161 -27.89 7.42 2.15
C ALA A 161 -26.69 7.22 3.07
N ALA A 162 -26.45 8.17 3.98
CA ALA A 162 -25.47 8.02 5.05
C ALA A 162 -25.95 6.97 6.07
N ARG A 163 -25.36 5.77 6.05
CA ARG A 163 -25.67 4.70 7.01
C ARG A 163 -24.90 4.82 8.33
N TYR A 164 -23.84 5.64 8.32
CA TYR A 164 -23.02 5.96 9.50
C TYR A 164 -23.13 7.45 9.82
N PRO A 165 -23.99 7.85 10.78
CA PRO A 165 -24.33 9.25 11.04
C PRO A 165 -23.27 10.00 11.86
N SER A 166 -22.01 9.55 11.86
CA SER A 166 -20.92 10.14 12.66
C SER A 166 -20.24 11.34 11.97
N GLN A 167 -20.82 11.87 10.90
CA GLN A 167 -20.32 13.02 10.16
C GLN A 167 -21.49 13.77 9.51
N ALA A 168 -21.49 15.10 9.66
CA ALA A 168 -22.35 15.98 8.89
C ALA A 168 -21.78 16.16 7.47
N PHE A 169 -22.62 15.97 6.46
CA PHE A 169 -22.24 16.12 5.06
C PHE A 169 -22.75 17.43 4.43
N GLY A 170 -23.80 18.04 5.01
CA GLY A 170 -24.27 19.37 4.61
C GLY A 170 -23.53 20.50 5.33
N ASP A 171 -23.94 21.73 5.07
CA ASP A 171 -23.33 22.92 5.67
C ASP A 171 -23.69 23.06 7.15
N GLU A 172 -22.76 22.71 8.01
CA GLU A 172 -22.56 23.40 9.28
C GLU A 172 -21.06 23.54 9.49
N ALA A 173 -20.49 24.66 9.05
CA ALA A 173 -19.23 25.10 9.62
C ALA A 173 -19.46 25.23 11.13
N PRO A 174 -18.53 24.78 11.99
CA PRO A 174 -18.63 25.04 13.42
C PRO A 174 -18.76 26.56 13.62
N PRO A 175 -19.59 27.05 14.55
CA PRO A 175 -19.46 28.44 14.99
C PRO A 175 -18.02 28.65 15.48
N GLU A 176 -17.36 29.70 14.97
CA GLU A 176 -16.06 30.16 15.50
C GLU A 176 -16.14 30.47 17.00
#